data_AF-A0A1Q7T9I0-F1
#
_entry.id   AF-A0A1Q7T9I0-F1
#
_cell.length_a   1.000
_cell.length_b   1.000
_cell.length_c   1.000
_cell.angle_alpha   90.00
_cell.angle_beta   90.00
_cell.angle_gamma   90.00
#
_symmetry.space_group_name_H-M   'P 1'
#
loop_
_entity.id
_entity.type
_entity.pdbx_description
1 polymer ?
#
loop_
_entity_poly.entity_id
_entity_poly.type
_entity_poly.pdbx_seq_one_letter_code
_entity_poly.pdbx_strand_id
1 'polypeptide(L)'
;MVVIAIIAILAALAVPALTSALKKAQMSGTMNNARQLYLAQFQMSNDGAATGDASSAWPGDLITSGQLVAGDLGSDLTSYINKFLLAKGYLKAGDFLKLLNAPACSLTANIVGGTPDTIVLNTGIAALKVYPVSDAAPSSAIFCVTAAGWPTGTAFQTAVGVKCDEAGVCDPTNGPTVGDPVSTLKFN
;
A
#
# COMPACT_ATOMS: atom_id res chain seq x y z
N MET A 1 -46.30 1.74 -26.39
CA MET A 1 -45.35 0.60 -26.49
C MET A 1 -43.99 1.02 -27.06
N VAL A 2 -43.93 1.82 -28.13
CA VAL A 2 -42.66 2.27 -28.77
C VAL A 2 -41.71 3.00 -27.81
N VAL A 3 -42.22 3.92 -26.99
CA VAL A 3 -41.39 4.72 -26.07
C VAL A 3 -40.68 3.85 -25.02
N ILE A 4 -41.38 2.84 -24.49
CA ILE A 4 -40.82 1.92 -23.50
C ILE A 4 -39.71 1.07 -24.13
N ALA A 5 -39.87 0.64 -25.38
CA ALA A 5 -38.86 -0.11 -26.13
C ALA A 5 -37.59 0.72 -26.38
N ILE A 6 -37.73 2.00 -26.73
CA ILE A 6 -36.58 2.89 -26.97
C ILE A 6 -35.82 3.18 -25.67
N ILE A 7 -36.52 3.45 -24.56
CA ILE A 7 -35.88 3.68 -23.25
C ILE A 7 -35.10 2.43 -22.80
N ALA A 8 -35.67 1.24 -23.00
CA ALA A 8 -35.00 -0.01 -22.65
C ALA A 8 -33.69 -0.22 -23.44
N ILE A 9 -33.67 0.09 -24.74
CA ILE A 9 -32.48 -0.02 -25.59
C ILE A 9 -31.40 0.98 -25.16
N LEU A 10 -31.78 2.25 -24.90
CA LEU A 10 -30.83 3.27 -24.44
C LEU A 10 -30.25 2.94 -23.06
N ALA A 11 -31.08 2.45 -22.14
CA ALA A 11 -30.62 2.02 -20.82
C ALA A 11 -29.66 0.82 -20.93
N ALA A 12 -29.96 -0.17 -21.77
CA ALA A 12 -29.10 -1.34 -21.96
C ALA A 12 -27.70 -0.97 -22.50
N LEU A 13 -27.61 0.02 -23.38
CA LEU A 13 -26.34 0.52 -23.92
C LEU A 13 -25.53 1.34 -22.90
N ALA A 14 -26.21 1.98 -21.93
CA ALA A 14 -25.56 2.80 -20.91
C ALA A 14 -24.94 1.98 -19.76
N VAL A 15 -25.44 0.77 -19.48
CA VAL A 15 -24.99 -0.06 -18.35
C VAL A 15 -23.50 -0.47 -18.45
N PRO A 16 -22.98 -0.95 -19.60
CA PRO A 16 -21.55 -1.26 -19.73
C PRO A 16 -20.66 -0.02 -19.62
N ALA A 17 -21.13 1.13 -20.12
CA ALA A 17 -20.38 2.38 -20.05
C ALA A 17 -20.28 2.91 -18.61
N LEU A 18 -21.39 2.86 -17.85
CA LEU A 18 -21.43 3.29 -16.46
C LEU A 18 -20.58 2.38 -15.55
N THR A 19 -20.65 1.06 -15.75
CA THR A 19 -19.84 0.10 -14.97
C THR A 19 -18.35 0.24 -15.26
N SER A 20 -17.96 0.51 -16.52
CA SER A 20 -16.57 0.81 -16.89
C SER A 20 -16.08 2.15 -16.32
N ALA A 21 -16.90 3.20 -16.39
CA ALA A 21 -16.59 4.51 -15.84
C ALA A 21 -16.42 4.46 -14.31
N LEU A 22 -17.30 3.73 -13.61
CA LEU A 22 -17.21 3.55 -12.15
C LEU A 22 -15.90 2.85 -11.75
N LYS A 23 -15.51 1.77 -12.45
CA LYS A 23 -14.23 1.08 -12.20
C LYS A 23 -13.04 2.02 -12.40
N LYS A 24 -13.07 2.87 -13.44
CA LYS A 24 -12.00 3.85 -13.69
C LYS A 24 -11.95 4.94 -12.62
N ALA A 25 -13.09 5.44 -12.16
CA ALA A 25 -13.18 6.39 -11.05
C ALA A 25 -12.61 5.78 -9.76
N GLN A 26 -12.94 4.53 -9.49
CA GLN A 26 -12.43 3.78 -8.33
C GLN A 26 -10.91 3.59 -8.38
N MET A 27 -10.34 3.22 -9.53
CA MET A 27 -8.87 3.15 -9.70
C MET A 27 -8.20 4.50 -9.44
N SER A 28 -8.77 5.58 -9.96
CA SER A 28 -8.25 6.93 -9.71
C SER A 28 -8.32 7.31 -8.22
N GLY A 29 -9.37 6.88 -7.51
CA GLY A 29 -9.50 7.06 -6.07
C GLY A 29 -8.39 6.33 -5.30
N THR A 30 -8.14 5.06 -5.61
CA THR A 30 -7.08 4.28 -4.95
C THR A 30 -5.69 4.87 -5.21
N MET A 31 -5.40 5.35 -6.42
CA MET A 31 -4.13 6.01 -6.72
C MET A 31 -3.96 7.32 -5.96
N ASN A 32 -5.05 8.08 -5.75
CA ASN A 32 -5.01 9.25 -4.90
C ASN A 32 -4.73 8.90 -3.43
N ASN A 33 -5.31 7.81 -2.91
CA ASN A 33 -5.01 7.32 -1.57
C ASN A 33 -3.52 6.94 -1.43
N ALA A 34 -2.96 6.25 -2.42
CA ALA A 34 -1.53 5.91 -2.45
C ALA A 34 -0.64 7.16 -2.43
N ARG A 35 -1.00 8.19 -3.20
CA ARG A 35 -0.31 9.48 -3.21
C ARG A 35 -0.36 10.16 -1.83
N GLN A 36 -1.52 10.17 -1.18
CA GLN A 36 -1.66 10.78 0.16
C GLN A 36 -0.79 10.06 1.20
N LEU A 37 -0.74 8.73 1.14
CA LEU A 37 0.15 7.93 1.99
C LEU A 37 1.63 8.26 1.75
N TYR A 38 2.05 8.37 0.48
CA TYR A 38 3.41 8.74 0.13
C TYR A 38 3.78 10.14 0.64
N LEU A 39 2.89 11.13 0.47
CA LEU A 39 3.16 12.49 0.93
C LEU A 39 3.34 12.57 2.45
N ALA A 40 2.51 11.84 3.22
CA ALA A 40 2.66 11.78 4.68
C ALA A 40 4.02 11.19 5.10
N GLN A 41 4.43 10.09 4.46
CA GLN A 41 5.74 9.49 4.72
C GLN A 41 6.89 10.40 4.28
N PHE A 42 6.77 11.05 3.12
CA PHE A 42 7.79 11.96 2.62
C PHE A 42 7.98 13.16 3.56
N GLN A 43 6.88 13.75 4.06
CA GLN A 43 6.94 14.82 5.06
C GLN A 43 7.66 14.36 6.33
N MET A 44 7.36 13.15 6.82
CA MET A 44 8.04 12.59 7.98
C MET A 44 9.55 12.45 7.75
N SER A 45 9.96 11.86 6.63
CA SER A 45 11.39 11.72 6.33
C SER A 45 12.10 13.06 6.19
N ASN A 46 11.43 14.04 5.59
CA ASN A 46 12.02 15.36 5.37
C ASN A 46 12.17 16.15 6.68
N ASP A 47 11.23 15.98 7.60
CA ASP A 47 11.33 16.55 8.96
C ASP A 47 12.46 15.88 9.76
N GLY A 48 12.65 14.56 9.64
CA GLY A 48 13.79 13.88 10.27
C GLY A 48 15.13 14.35 9.74
N ALA A 49 15.25 14.54 8.42
CA ALA A 49 16.45 15.11 7.81
C ALA A 49 16.72 16.56 8.29
N ALA A 50 15.68 17.37 8.46
CA ALA A 50 15.81 18.76 8.90
C ALA A 50 16.14 18.90 10.40
N THR A 51 15.62 17.99 11.24
CA THR A 51 15.76 18.05 12.71
C THR A 51 16.88 17.15 13.25
N GLY A 52 17.39 16.22 12.44
CA GLY A 52 18.33 15.19 12.87
C GLY A 52 17.67 14.06 13.69
N ASP A 53 16.35 13.95 13.67
CA ASP A 53 15.61 12.91 14.37
C ASP A 53 15.65 11.58 13.58
N ALA A 54 16.46 10.63 14.06
CA ALA A 54 16.57 9.30 13.48
C ALA A 54 15.26 8.48 13.51
N SER A 55 14.27 8.89 14.31
CA SER A 55 12.95 8.26 14.35
C SER A 55 11.95 8.80 13.33
N SER A 56 12.32 9.84 12.57
CA SER A 56 11.53 10.40 11.46
C SER A 56 12.18 10.06 10.12
N ALA A 57 12.33 8.77 9.82
CA ALA A 57 13.04 8.30 8.62
C ALA A 57 12.15 7.45 7.71
N TRP A 58 12.69 6.99 6.58
CA TRP A 58 11.99 6.03 5.74
C TRP A 58 11.82 4.68 6.46
N PRO A 59 10.78 3.88 6.14
CA PRO A 59 10.51 2.64 6.88
C PRO A 59 11.68 1.65 6.87
N GLY A 60 12.49 1.61 5.80
CA GLY A 60 13.70 0.80 5.70
C GLY A 60 14.85 1.26 6.61
N ASP A 61 14.98 2.58 6.82
CA ASP A 61 15.98 3.14 7.75
C ASP A 61 15.57 2.87 9.21
N LEU A 62 14.26 2.94 9.48
CA LEU A 62 13.70 2.60 10.79
C LEU A 62 13.86 1.10 11.11
N ILE A 63 13.78 0.23 10.10
CA ILE A 63 14.08 -1.20 10.23
C ILE A 63 15.57 -1.41 10.54
N THR A 64 16.45 -0.75 9.79
CA THR A 64 17.91 -0.85 9.97
C THR A 64 18.33 -0.35 11.36
N SER A 65 17.64 0.67 11.87
CA SER A 65 17.86 1.24 13.20
C SER A 65 17.21 0.44 14.33
N GLY A 66 16.53 -0.67 14.02
CA GLY A 66 15.84 -1.53 14.99
C GLY A 66 14.59 -0.92 15.62
N GLN A 67 14.08 0.21 15.11
CA GLN A 67 12.89 0.89 15.61
C GLN A 67 11.60 0.33 15.00
N LEU A 68 11.72 -0.27 13.81
CA LEU A 68 10.74 -1.16 13.20
C LEU A 68 11.35 -2.56 13.05
N VAL A 69 10.51 -3.59 13.12
CA VAL A 69 10.92 -4.96 12.81
C VAL A 69 10.51 -5.23 11.36
N ALA A 70 11.31 -6.01 10.64
CA ALA A 70 10.94 -6.50 9.31
C ALA A 70 10.57 -7.98 9.44
N GLY A 71 9.32 -8.34 9.13
CA GLY A 71 8.97 -9.72 8.80
C GLY A 71 7.72 -10.30 9.45
N ASP A 72 6.95 -9.57 10.26
CA ASP A 72 5.67 -10.06 10.77
C ASP A 72 4.48 -9.35 10.09
N LEU A 73 3.71 -10.14 9.33
CA LEU A 73 2.62 -9.76 8.40
C LEU A 73 1.46 -8.92 8.99
N GLY A 74 1.52 -8.48 10.25
CA GLY A 74 0.50 -7.66 10.88
C GLY A 74 0.98 -6.74 12.02
N SER A 75 2.08 -7.07 12.69
CA SER A 75 2.63 -6.24 13.78
C SER A 75 3.48 -5.07 13.26
N ASP A 76 4.10 -5.20 12.09
CA ASP A 76 5.01 -4.18 11.53
C ASP A 76 4.25 -2.99 10.96
N LEU A 77 3.19 -3.24 10.18
CA LEU A 77 2.37 -2.18 9.61
C LEU A 77 1.65 -1.42 10.73
N THR A 78 1.07 -2.14 11.69
CA THR A 78 0.42 -1.56 12.87
C THR A 78 1.41 -0.73 13.71
N SER A 79 2.65 -1.21 13.89
CA SER A 79 3.70 -0.49 14.60
C SER A 79 4.16 0.76 13.83
N TYR A 80 4.35 0.64 12.51
CA TYR A 80 4.67 1.76 11.64
C TYR A 80 3.61 2.87 11.72
N ILE A 81 2.33 2.48 11.66
CA ILE A 81 1.21 3.42 11.75
C ILE A 81 1.20 4.09 13.12
N ASN A 82 1.15 3.30 14.19
CA ASN A 82 0.95 3.83 15.53
C ASN A 82 2.14 4.66 16.02
N LYS A 83 3.37 4.14 15.83
CA LYS A 83 4.58 4.76 16.40
C LYS A 83 5.14 5.91 15.58
N PHE A 84 4.84 5.98 14.29
CA PHE A 84 5.47 6.96 13.39
C PHE A 84 4.46 7.87 12.72
N LEU A 85 3.41 7.32 12.08
CA LEU A 85 2.44 8.15 11.36
C LEU A 85 1.42 8.84 12.27
N LEU A 86 0.87 8.12 13.25
CA LEU A 86 -0.13 8.64 14.20
C LEU A 86 0.53 9.37 15.37
N ALA A 87 1.57 8.79 15.97
CA ALA A 87 2.28 9.39 17.10
C ALA A 87 2.85 10.79 16.78
N LYS A 88 3.43 10.96 15.59
CA LYS A 88 4.02 12.23 15.15
C LYS A 88 3.02 13.15 14.43
N GLY A 89 1.77 12.69 14.24
CA GLY A 89 0.68 13.52 13.74
C GLY A 89 0.61 13.72 12.23
N TYR A 90 1.37 12.98 11.43
CA TYR A 90 1.34 13.04 9.97
C TYR A 90 0.03 12.51 9.37
N LEU A 91 -0.63 11.56 10.06
CA LEU A 91 -1.94 11.04 9.70
C LEU A 91 -2.83 10.92 10.93
N LYS A 92 -4.14 10.89 10.70
CA LYS A 92 -5.14 10.54 11.74
C LYS A 92 -5.60 9.11 11.54
N ALA A 93 -5.97 8.43 12.63
CA ALA A 93 -6.36 7.02 12.61
C ALA A 93 -7.53 6.74 11.64
N GLY A 94 -8.52 7.63 11.62
CA GLY A 94 -9.68 7.52 10.71
C GLY A 94 -9.34 7.76 9.24
N ASP A 95 -8.33 8.55 8.94
CA ASP A 95 -7.88 8.79 7.55
C ASP A 95 -7.06 7.61 7.06
N PHE A 96 -6.20 7.07 7.91
CA PHE A 96 -5.39 5.89 7.58
C PHE A 96 -6.25 4.69 7.15
N LEU A 97 -7.34 4.40 7.88
CA LEU A 97 -8.26 3.30 7.53
C LEU A 97 -8.94 3.50 6.18
N LYS A 98 -9.21 4.75 5.79
CA LYS A 98 -9.78 5.08 4.46
C LYS A 98 -8.74 4.92 3.37
N LEU A 99 -7.48 5.32 3.63
CA LEU A 99 -6.40 5.24 2.67
C LEU A 99 -6.06 3.79 2.28
N LEU A 100 -6.12 2.87 3.24
CA LEU A 100 -5.89 1.44 3.01
C LEU A 100 -7.13 0.66 2.55
N ASN A 101 -8.26 1.31 2.30
CA ASN A 101 -9.43 0.66 1.73
C ASN A 101 -9.69 1.14 0.30
N ALA A 102 -10.06 0.19 -0.54
CA ALA A 102 -10.45 0.36 -1.93
C ALA A 102 -11.59 -0.63 -2.23
N PRO A 103 -12.31 -0.48 -3.36
CA PRO A 103 -13.34 -1.44 -3.73
C PRO A 103 -12.79 -2.88 -3.78
N ALA A 104 -13.55 -3.82 -3.24
CA ALA A 104 -13.18 -5.22 -3.01
C ALA A 104 -12.09 -5.49 -1.94
N CYS A 105 -11.55 -4.44 -1.31
CA CYS A 105 -10.74 -4.56 -0.10
C CYS A 105 -11.64 -4.34 1.13
N SER A 106 -11.35 -5.04 2.22
CA SER A 106 -12.17 -5.02 3.43
C SER A 106 -11.31 -5.01 4.69
N LEU A 107 -10.23 -4.21 4.68
CA LEU A 107 -9.39 -4.04 5.86
C LEU A 107 -10.24 -3.41 6.98
N THR A 108 -10.40 -4.14 8.07
CA THR A 108 -11.06 -3.66 9.27
C THR A 108 -10.02 -3.32 10.34
N ALA A 109 -10.29 -2.27 11.11
CA ALA A 109 -9.43 -1.88 12.20
C ALA A 109 -10.24 -1.14 13.26
N ASN A 110 -9.84 -1.28 14.53
CA ASN A 110 -10.42 -0.53 15.63
C ASN A 110 -9.56 0.70 15.94
N ILE A 111 -10.20 1.86 16.09
CA ILE A 111 -9.54 3.07 16.59
C ILE A 111 -9.68 3.05 18.11
N VAL A 112 -8.55 3.05 18.80
CA VAL A 112 -8.49 3.16 20.26
C VAL A 112 -8.21 4.62 20.59
N GLY A 113 -9.18 5.27 21.24
CA GLY A 113 -9.09 6.68 21.62
C GLY A 113 -7.94 6.93 22.59
N GLY A 114 -7.13 7.94 22.30
CA GLY A 114 -5.95 8.30 23.10
C GLY A 114 -5.30 9.62 22.67
N THR A 115 -4.19 9.98 23.32
CA THR A 115 -3.37 11.13 22.93
C THR A 115 -1.98 10.67 22.49
N PRO A 116 -1.75 10.37 21.20
CA PRO A 116 -2.70 10.33 20.09
C PRO A 116 -3.47 9.00 19.98
N ASP A 117 -4.53 9.00 19.16
CA ASP A 117 -5.28 7.79 18.83
C ASP A 117 -4.38 6.72 18.21
N THR A 118 -4.67 5.46 18.51
CA THR A 118 -3.98 4.31 17.92
C THR A 118 -4.95 3.45 17.14
N ILE A 119 -4.42 2.65 16.22
CA ILE A 119 -5.19 1.72 15.41
C ILE A 119 -4.76 0.28 15.72
N VAL A 120 -5.73 -0.61 15.85
CA VAL A 120 -5.51 -2.05 15.91
C VAL A 120 -6.05 -2.64 14.62
N LEU A 121 -5.16 -3.08 13.74
CA LEU A 121 -5.56 -3.77 12.51
C LEU A 121 -6.17 -5.13 12.89
N ASN A 122 -7.36 -5.40 12.35
CA ASN A 122 -8.08 -6.64 12.57
C ASN A 122 -7.94 -7.53 11.32
N THR A 123 -9.05 -8.03 10.77
CA THR A 123 -9.07 -8.89 9.59
C THR A 123 -9.27 -8.07 8.31
N GLY A 124 -8.86 -8.65 7.18
CA GLY A 124 -9.16 -8.13 5.85
C GLY A 124 -7.92 -7.88 5.00
N ILE A 125 -8.16 -7.54 3.74
CA ILE A 125 -7.10 -7.25 2.76
C ILE A 125 -6.98 -5.73 2.66
N ALA A 126 -5.78 -5.20 2.89
CA ALA A 126 -5.48 -3.79 2.64
C ALA A 126 -5.32 -3.52 1.14
N ALA A 127 -5.79 -2.36 0.69
CA ALA A 127 -5.71 -1.94 -0.70
C ALA A 127 -4.30 -1.59 -1.15
N LEU A 128 -3.42 -1.24 -0.22
CA LEU A 128 -2.04 -0.83 -0.49
C LEU A 128 -1.07 -1.65 0.36
N LYS A 129 0.03 -2.04 -0.26
CA LYS A 129 1.18 -2.65 0.38
C LYS A 129 2.33 -1.66 0.38
N VAL A 130 2.95 -1.44 1.53
CA VAL A 130 4.08 -0.52 1.71
C VAL A 130 5.38 -1.31 1.73
N TYR A 131 6.44 -0.78 1.13
CA TYR A 131 7.77 -1.38 1.04
C TYR A 131 8.75 -0.59 1.93
N PRO A 132 9.77 -1.25 2.51
CA PRO A 132 10.75 -0.62 3.37
C PRO A 132 11.80 0.09 2.52
N VAL A 133 11.44 1.25 1.99
CA VAL A 133 12.38 2.15 1.29
C VAL A 133 13.33 2.77 2.32
N SER A 134 14.58 3.02 1.95
CA SER A 134 15.60 3.74 2.73
C SER A 134 16.00 5.03 2.01
N ASP A 135 16.62 5.99 2.70
CA ASP A 135 17.14 7.21 2.06
C ASP A 135 18.26 6.91 1.05
N ALA A 136 19.01 5.83 1.28
CA ALA A 136 20.01 5.33 0.34
C ALA A 136 19.42 4.57 -0.87
N ALA A 137 18.10 4.40 -0.94
CA ALA A 137 17.47 3.64 -2.01
C ALA A 137 17.50 4.43 -3.34
N PRO A 138 17.68 3.75 -4.49
CA PRO A 138 17.66 4.42 -5.78
C PRO A 138 16.27 5.03 -6.05
N SER A 139 16.20 6.05 -6.91
CA SER A 139 14.93 6.69 -7.30
C SER A 139 13.94 5.75 -8.01
N SER A 140 14.37 4.54 -8.36
CA SER A 140 13.52 3.45 -8.87
C SER A 140 12.85 2.62 -7.76
N ALA A 141 13.15 2.87 -6.48
CA ALA A 141 12.55 2.16 -5.37
C ALA A 141 11.06 2.50 -5.24
N ILE A 142 10.24 1.45 -5.13
CA ILE A 142 8.79 1.60 -5.01
C ILE A 142 8.42 1.67 -3.54
N PHE A 143 7.70 2.73 -3.15
CA PHE A 143 7.21 2.90 -1.79
C PHE A 143 5.93 2.10 -1.51
N CYS A 144 4.98 2.09 -2.44
CA CYS A 144 3.73 1.34 -2.26
C CYS A 144 3.13 0.89 -3.59
N VAL A 145 2.37 -0.21 -3.55
CA VAL A 145 1.62 -0.77 -4.69
C VAL A 145 0.20 -1.13 -4.29
N THR A 146 -0.72 -1.12 -5.25
CA THR A 146 -2.09 -1.62 -5.05
C THR A 146 -2.09 -3.13 -4.91
N ALA A 147 -2.82 -3.68 -3.94
CA ALA A 147 -2.83 -5.11 -3.63
C ALA A 147 -3.58 -6.01 -4.62
N ALA A 148 -4.15 -5.47 -5.71
CA ALA A 148 -4.85 -6.25 -6.72
C ALA A 148 -3.87 -7.19 -7.46
N GLY A 149 -3.84 -8.46 -7.05
CA GLY A 149 -2.96 -9.50 -7.60
C GLY A 149 -2.30 -10.41 -6.55
N TRP A 150 -2.37 -10.04 -5.26
CA TRP A 150 -1.56 -10.67 -4.21
C TRP A 150 -2.43 -11.50 -3.25
N PRO A 151 -2.41 -12.85 -3.32
CA PRO A 151 -3.29 -13.72 -2.53
C PRO A 151 -2.90 -13.87 -1.05
N THR A 152 -1.78 -13.29 -0.61
CA THR A 152 -1.33 -13.36 0.79
C THR A 152 -0.98 -11.98 1.34
N GLY A 153 -1.26 -11.82 2.64
CA GLY A 153 -1.29 -10.56 3.37
C GLY A 153 -0.03 -9.69 3.27
N THR A 154 -0.25 -8.43 3.63
CA THR A 154 0.66 -7.29 3.50
C THR A 154 1.91 -7.38 4.38
N ALA A 155 2.90 -8.18 3.97
CA ALA A 155 4.28 -8.02 4.44
C ALA A 155 4.94 -6.81 3.75
N PHE A 156 5.79 -6.07 4.46
CA PHE A 156 6.77 -5.21 3.81
C PHE A 156 7.75 -6.09 3.04
N GLN A 157 7.74 -6.01 1.71
CA GLN A 157 8.70 -6.76 0.89
C GLN A 157 9.95 -5.92 0.68
N THR A 158 11.13 -6.49 0.88
CA THR A 158 12.42 -5.81 0.71
C THR A 158 12.85 -5.64 -0.76
N ALA A 159 12.06 -6.12 -1.73
CA ALA A 159 12.33 -6.00 -3.16
C ALA A 159 11.06 -5.91 -4.01
N VAL A 160 11.16 -5.20 -5.13
CA VAL A 160 10.15 -5.20 -6.21
C VAL A 160 10.45 -6.39 -7.11
N GLY A 161 9.65 -7.44 -7.01
CA GLY A 161 9.86 -8.69 -7.74
C GLY A 161 10.83 -9.62 -7.02
N VAL A 162 10.43 -10.89 -6.90
CA VAL A 162 11.27 -11.96 -6.36
C VAL A 162 11.56 -12.89 -7.52
N LYS A 163 12.85 -13.22 -7.74
CA LYS A 163 13.19 -14.25 -8.72
C LYS A 163 12.59 -15.57 -8.25
N CYS A 164 11.82 -16.24 -9.10
CA CYS A 164 11.28 -17.56 -8.81
C CYS A 164 11.73 -18.51 -9.91
N ASP A 165 12.18 -19.71 -9.53
CA ASP A 165 12.51 -20.75 -10.49
C ASP A 165 11.24 -21.30 -11.19
N GLU A 166 11.43 -22.14 -12.20
CA GLU A 166 10.33 -22.78 -12.95
C GLU A 166 9.46 -23.72 -12.07
N ALA A 167 9.94 -24.07 -10.87
CA ALA A 167 9.22 -24.86 -9.87
C ALA A 167 8.46 -23.98 -8.86
N GLY A 168 8.55 -22.65 -8.95
CA GLY A 168 7.85 -21.71 -8.08
C GLY A 168 8.53 -21.41 -6.75
N VAL A 169 9.78 -21.82 -6.56
CA VAL A 169 10.59 -21.48 -5.38
C VAL A 169 11.22 -20.11 -5.59
N CYS A 170 10.85 -19.15 -4.74
CA CYS A 170 11.27 -17.76 -4.85
C CYS A 170 12.41 -17.43 -3.87
N ASP A 171 13.46 -16.73 -4.32
CA ASP A 171 14.60 -16.31 -3.48
C ASP A 171 14.46 -14.84 -3.07
N PRO A 172 14.04 -14.55 -1.82
CA PRO A 172 13.82 -13.19 -1.33
C PRO A 172 15.11 -12.44 -0.99
N THR A 173 16.27 -13.09 -1.09
CA THR A 173 17.55 -12.58 -0.59
C THR A 173 18.30 -11.76 -1.65
N ASN A 174 17.99 -11.99 -2.93
CA ASN A 174 18.67 -11.35 -4.06
C ASN A 174 17.65 -10.66 -4.98
N GLY A 175 17.86 -9.37 -5.25
CA GLY A 175 17.04 -8.63 -6.23
C GLY A 175 17.30 -9.10 -7.68
N PRO A 176 16.37 -8.81 -8.61
CA PRO A 176 16.53 -9.15 -10.02
C PRO A 176 17.67 -8.37 -10.69
N THR A 177 18.45 -9.03 -11.57
CA THR A 177 19.62 -8.48 -12.27
C THR A 177 19.44 -8.40 -13.79
N VAL A 178 20.25 -7.59 -14.49
CA VAL A 178 20.24 -7.47 -15.96
C VAL A 178 20.79 -8.76 -16.57
N GLY A 179 19.90 -9.66 -17.01
CA GLY A 179 20.26 -10.95 -17.61
C GLY A 179 19.33 -12.11 -17.22
N ASP A 180 18.48 -11.91 -16.22
CA ASP A 180 17.54 -12.94 -15.78
C ASP A 180 16.45 -13.23 -16.86
N PRO A 181 16.14 -14.51 -17.15
CA PRO A 181 15.15 -14.87 -18.16
C PRO A 181 13.76 -14.33 -17.80
N VAL A 182 13.08 -13.75 -18.79
CA VAL A 182 11.79 -13.04 -18.62
C VAL A 182 10.69 -13.92 -17.99
N SER A 183 10.81 -15.25 -18.06
CA SER A 183 9.87 -16.23 -17.49
C SER A 183 10.03 -16.49 -16.00
N THR A 184 11.17 -16.14 -15.38
CA THR A 184 11.45 -16.33 -13.94
C THR A 184 11.24 -15.05 -13.12
N LEU A 185 11.11 -13.92 -13.82
CA LEU A 185 10.75 -12.63 -13.24
C LEU A 185 9.24 -12.60 -12.97
N LYS A 186 8.86 -13.05 -11.78
CA LYS A 186 7.54 -12.77 -11.25
C LYS A 186 7.53 -11.31 -10.79
N PHE A 187 7.22 -10.41 -11.74
CA PHE A 187 6.61 -9.13 -11.41
C PHE A 187 5.25 -9.49 -10.84
N ASN A 188 5.20 -9.46 -9.53
CA ASN A 188 4.01 -9.83 -8.80
C ASN A 188 3.22 -8.53 -8.59
#